data_AF-A0A433Q938-F1
#
_entry.id   AF-A0A433Q938-F1
#
_cell.length_a   1.000
_cell.length_b   1.000
_cell.length_c   1.000
_cell.angle_alpha   90.00
_cell.angle_beta   90.00
_cell.angle_gamma   90.00
#
_symmetry.space_group_name_H-M   'P 1'
#
loop_
_entity.id
_entity.type
_entity.pdbx_description
1 polymer ?
#
loop_
_entity_poly.entity_id
_entity_poly.type
_entity_poly.pdbx_seq_one_letter_code
_entity_poly.pdbx_strand_id
1 'polypeptide(L)'
;MSYHINGATMFDPSNTLKMFTARLAIVIKDVAKPDRAGIVAEFRSKFEETVRKEADRNFISQLYQGELSILALSAIGLFSNP
;
A
#
# COMPACT_ATOMS: atom_id res chain seq x y z
N MET A 1 25.21 -15.40 33.50
CA MET A 1 23.97 -15.45 32.70
C MET A 1 24.08 -14.32 31.68
N SER A 2 24.56 -14.60 30.48
CA SER A 2 24.89 -13.57 29.48
C SER A 2 23.66 -13.24 28.63
N TYR A 3 23.28 -11.97 28.58
CA TYR A 3 22.23 -11.49 27.68
C TYR A 3 22.79 -11.44 26.26
N HIS A 4 22.50 -12.48 25.46
CA HIS A 4 22.65 -12.40 24.01
C HIS A 4 21.56 -11.49 23.45
N ILE A 5 21.88 -10.22 23.25
CA ILE A 5 21.12 -9.38 22.31
C ILE A 5 21.45 -9.83 20.89
N ASN A 6 20.74 -10.86 20.42
CA ASN A 6 20.67 -11.14 18.99
C ASN A 6 19.93 -9.97 18.34
N GLY A 7 20.68 -9.04 17.74
CA GLY A 7 20.20 -7.84 17.05
C GLY A 7 19.30 -8.11 15.83
N ALA A 8 19.01 -9.37 15.53
CA ALA A 8 17.91 -9.76 14.67
C ALA A 8 16.76 -10.20 15.58
N THR A 9 15.88 -9.26 15.94
CA THR A 9 14.54 -9.60 16.40
C THR A 9 13.93 -10.43 15.28
N MET A 10 13.84 -11.75 15.48
CA MET A 10 13.15 -12.64 14.56
C MET A 10 11.76 -12.05 14.38
N PHE A 11 11.45 -11.64 13.15
CA PHE A 11 10.15 -11.05 12.79
C PHE A 11 9.10 -12.12 13.08
N ASP A 12 8.53 -12.11 14.29
CA ASP A 12 7.31 -12.86 14.59
C ASP A 12 6.15 -12.05 14.05
N PRO A 13 5.59 -12.40 12.87
CA PRO A 13 4.57 -11.59 12.22
C PRO A 13 3.37 -11.38 13.17
N SER A 14 3.07 -12.37 14.01
CA SER A 14 1.96 -12.36 14.97
C SER A 14 2.07 -11.21 15.98
N ASN A 15 3.28 -10.75 16.29
CA ASN A 15 3.55 -9.72 17.30
C ASN A 15 4.09 -8.41 16.69
N THR A 16 4.86 -8.47 15.60
CA THR A 16 5.41 -7.27 14.93
C THR A 16 4.47 -6.64 13.91
N LEU A 17 3.47 -7.34 13.35
CA LEU A 17 2.49 -6.72 12.44
C LEU A 17 1.70 -5.58 13.10
N LYS A 18 1.47 -5.65 14.42
CA LYS A 18 0.85 -4.56 15.20
C LYS A 18 1.75 -3.32 15.35
N MET A 19 3.05 -3.45 15.13
CA MET A 19 4.03 -2.36 15.21
C MET A 19 4.21 -1.64 13.87
N PHE A 20 3.78 -2.24 12.76
CA PHE A 20 3.84 -1.66 11.42
C PHE A 20 2.46 -1.21 10.96
N THR A 21 2.06 0.00 11.35
CA THR A 21 0.92 0.69 10.73
C THR A 21 1.38 1.33 9.42
N ALA A 22 1.59 0.51 8.39
CA ALA A 22 1.98 1.01 7.09
C ALA A 22 0.74 1.50 6.33
N ARG A 23 0.86 2.64 5.63
CA ARG A 23 -0.12 3.03 4.62
C ARG A 23 0.37 2.58 3.26
N LEU A 24 -0.46 1.87 2.50
CA LEU A 24 -0.11 1.52 1.13
C LEU A 24 -0.54 2.64 0.18
N ALA A 25 0.41 3.19 -0.57
CA ALA A 25 0.15 4.17 -1.60
C ALA A 25 0.50 3.61 -2.98
N ILE A 26 -0.45 3.65 -3.91
CA ILE A 26 -0.23 3.37 -5.33
C ILE A 26 -0.21 4.71 -6.06
N VAL A 27 0.89 5.04 -6.73
CA VAL A 27 1.06 6.28 -7.49
C VAL A 27 1.12 5.95 -8.98
N ILE A 28 0.16 6.47 -9.73
CA ILE A 28 0.08 6.30 -11.18
C ILE A 28 0.37 7.65 -11.81
N LYS A 29 1.47 7.72 -12.55
CA LYS A 29 1.90 8.93 -13.24
C LYS A 29 1.31 8.99 -14.65
N ASP A 30 1.35 10.18 -15.23
CA ASP A 30 1.00 10.44 -16.63
C ASP A 30 -0.46 10.09 -17.00
N VAL A 31 -1.36 10.20 -16.04
CA VAL A 31 -2.79 9.96 -16.25
C VAL A 31 -3.44 11.20 -16.85
N ALA A 32 -4.07 11.05 -18.01
CA ALA A 32 -4.89 12.09 -18.60
C ALA A 32 -6.01 12.48 -17.62
N LYS A 33 -6.26 13.78 -17.46
CA LYS A 33 -7.26 14.31 -16.51
C LYS A 33 -8.64 13.60 -16.58
N PRO A 34 -9.24 13.34 -17.76
CA PRO A 34 -10.53 12.66 -17.83
C PRO A 34 -10.48 11.22 -17.31
N ASP A 35 -9.35 10.54 -17.43
CA ASP A 35 -9.22 9.11 -17.11
C ASP A 35 -8.91 8.84 -15.64
N ARG A 36 -8.51 9.87 -14.88
CA ARG A 36 -8.06 9.74 -13.48
C ARG A 36 -9.04 8.98 -12.60
N ALA A 37 -10.32 9.33 -12.64
CA ALA A 37 -11.33 8.70 -11.79
C ALA A 37 -11.53 7.22 -12.16
N GLY A 38 -11.58 6.92 -13.47
CA GLY A 38 -11.72 5.55 -13.97
C GLY A 38 -10.54 4.68 -13.59
N ILE A 39 -9.32 5.19 -13.75
CA ILE A 39 -8.09 4.47 -13.39
C ILE A 39 -8.04 4.20 -11.87
N VAL A 40 -8.36 5.18 -11.03
CA VAL A 40 -8.40 4.98 -9.57
C VAL A 40 -9.41 3.89 -9.20
N ALA A 41 -10.60 3.91 -9.80
CA ALA A 41 -11.64 2.91 -9.54
C ALA A 41 -11.22 1.50 -10.01
N GLU A 42 -10.64 1.37 -11.20
CA GLU A 42 -10.19 0.09 -11.73
C GLU A 42 -9.06 -0.51 -10.88
N PHE A 43 -8.05 0.28 -10.51
CA PHE A 43 -6.95 -0.18 -9.68
C PHE A 43 -7.42 -0.59 -8.28
N ARG A 44 -8.34 0.16 -7.68
CA ARG A 44 -8.94 -0.22 -6.39
C ARG A 44 -9.65 -1.57 -6.51
N SER A 45 -10.54 -1.71 -7.49
CA SER A 45 -11.33 -2.93 -7.70
C SER A 45 -10.44 -4.16 -7.90
N LYS A 46 -9.44 -4.07 -8.80
CA LYS A 46 -8.50 -5.17 -9.06
C LYS A 46 -7.66 -5.51 -7.84
N PHE A 47 -7.21 -4.50 -7.09
CA PHE A 47 -6.42 -4.71 -5.89
C PHE A 47 -7.25 -5.41 -4.81
N GLU A 48 -8.48 -4.97 -4.56
CA GLU A 48 -9.40 -5.61 -3.61
C GLU A 48 -9.73 -7.05 -4.02
N GLU A 49 -9.90 -7.32 -5.32
CA GLU A 49 -10.10 -8.67 -5.83
C GLU A 49 -8.87 -9.56 -5.58
N THR A 50 -7.67 -9.06 -5.84
CA THR A 50 -6.41 -9.78 -5.56
C THR A 50 -6.27 -10.09 -4.07
N VAL A 51 -6.50 -9.10 -3.21
CA VAL A 51 -6.45 -9.25 -1.75
C VAL A 51 -7.42 -10.34 -1.27
N ARG A 52 -8.67 -10.29 -1.77
CA ARG A 52 -9.71 -11.27 -1.44
C ARG A 52 -9.36 -12.68 -1.92
N LYS A 53 -8.81 -12.83 -3.13
CA LYS A 53 -8.38 -14.14 -3.67
C LYS A 53 -7.27 -14.77 -2.82
N GLU A 54 -6.38 -13.96 -2.27
CA GLU A 54 -5.31 -14.40 -1.37
C GLU A 54 -5.79 -14.59 0.09
N ALA A 55 -7.09 -14.47 0.35
CA ALA A 55 -7.73 -14.61 1.66
C ALA A 55 -7.08 -13.74 2.75
N ASP A 56 -6.61 -12.53 2.39
CA ASP A 56 -5.88 -11.61 3.28
C ASP A 56 -4.58 -12.20 3.88
N ARG A 57 -4.08 -13.30 3.31
CA ARG A 57 -2.87 -13.99 3.79
C ARG A 57 -1.58 -13.44 3.18
N ASN A 58 -1.68 -12.51 2.24
CA ASN A 58 -0.49 -11.88 1.67
C ASN A 58 0.07 -10.81 2.63
N PHE A 59 1.40 -10.73 2.67
CA PHE A 59 2.17 -9.81 3.52
C PHE A 59 1.70 -8.36 3.42
N ILE A 60 1.32 -7.93 2.21
CA ILE A 60 0.86 -6.57 1.96
C ILE A 60 -0.45 -6.30 2.71
N SER A 61 -1.45 -7.19 2.63
CA SER A 61 -2.75 -7.05 3.31
C SER A 61 -2.62 -6.94 4.82
N GLN A 62 -1.69 -7.70 5.40
CA GLN A 62 -1.42 -7.65 6.83
C GLN A 62 -0.70 -6.36 7.24
N LEU A 63 0.11 -5.78 6.37
CA LEU A 63 0.83 -4.53 6.62
C LEU A 63 -0.05 -3.28 6.48
N TYR A 64 -0.88 -3.21 5.43
CA TYR A 64 -1.64 -1.98 5.16
C TYR A 64 -2.95 -1.89 5.95
N GLN A 65 -3.39 -2.98 6.59
CA GLN A 65 -4.56 -3.01 7.50
C GLN A 65 -5.84 -2.37 6.92
N GLY A 66 -6.02 -2.35 5.60
CA GLY A 66 -7.16 -1.68 4.95
C GLY A 66 -6.89 -0.25 4.49
N GLU A 67 -5.81 0.39 4.93
CA GLU A 67 -5.39 1.75 4.53
C GLU A 67 -4.72 1.79 3.14
N LEU A 68 -5.54 1.91 2.10
CA LEU A 68 -5.10 2.07 0.69
C LEU A 68 -5.37 3.48 0.16
N SER A 69 -4.32 4.16 -0.28
CA SER A 69 -4.39 5.41 -1.06
C SER A 69 -3.95 5.17 -2.50
N ILE A 70 -4.76 5.61 -3.47
CA ILE A 70 -4.40 5.58 -4.89
C ILE A 70 -4.40 7.01 -5.42
N LEU A 71 -3.27 7.42 -5.99
CA LEU A 71 -3.05 8.77 -6.51
C LEU A 71 -2.79 8.69 -8.02
N ALA A 72 -3.70 9.29 -8.81
CA ALA A 72 -3.53 9.46 -10.25
C ALA A 72 -3.01 10.88 -10.54
N LEU A 73 -1.72 10.98 -10.85
CA LEU A 73 -1.04 12.23 -11.17
C LEU A 73 -1.06 12.46 -12.69
N SER A 74 -1.37 13.68 -13.13
CA SER A 74 -1.18 14.03 -14.54
C SER A 74 0.26 14.39 -14.82
N ALA A 75 0.73 14.07 -16.03
CA ALA A 75 2.05 14.44 -16.54
C ALA A 75 2.40 15.93 -16.33
N ILE A 76 1.42 16.82 -16.43
CA ILE A 76 1.62 18.29 -16.42
C ILE A 76 1.40 18.90 -15.01
N GLY A 77 1.06 18.09 -14.00
CA GLY A 77 0.56 18.57 -12.70
C GLY A 77 1.59 19.09 -11.70
N LEU A 78 2.90 19.01 -11.99
CA LEU A 78 3.93 19.60 -11.13
C LEU A 78 4.21 21.09 -11.42
N PHE A 79 3.59 21.68 -12.46
CA PHE A 79 3.83 23.08 -12.85
C PHE A 79 2.56 23.88 -13.16
N SER A 80 1.43 23.60 -12.53
CA SER A 80 0.25 24.44 -12.71
C SER A 80 -0.46 24.70 -11.40
N ASN A 81 0.01 25.74 -10.73
CA ASN A 81 -0.73 26.51 -9.73
C ASN A 81 -1.28 27.77 -10.43
N PRO A 82 -2.53 28.21 -10.19
CA PRO A 82 -2.85 29.62 -10.26
C PRO A 82 -2.31 30.37 -9.04
#